data_AF-A0A5C5WYJ2-F1
#
_entry.id   AF-A0A5C5WYJ2-F1
#
_cell.length_a   1.000
_cell.length_b   1.000
_cell.length_c   1.000
_cell.angle_alpha   90.00
_cell.angle_beta   90.00
_cell.angle_gamma   90.00
#
_symmetry.space_group_name_H-M   'P 1'
#
loop_
_entity.id
_entity.type
_entity.pdbx_description
1 polymer ?
#
loop_
_entity_poly.entity_id
_entity_poly.type
_entity_poly.pdbx_seq_one_letter_code
_entity_poly.pdbx_strand_id
1 'polypeptide(L)'
;MSATTVMQFIELTGKTLLDIVNEGEIDMRQLHDAGVNGDSILRINKFGEIELRQSHEWVMVGGLIGNFDERLRKITQLDWLSS
;
A
#
# COMPACT_ATOMS: atom_id res chain seq x y z
N MET A 1 20.22 -21.86 5.68
CA MET A 1 18.87 -21.79 5.08
C MET A 1 18.24 -20.53 5.60
N SER A 2 18.22 -19.45 4.81
CA SER A 2 17.48 -18.25 5.20
C SER A 2 16.02 -18.50 4.86
N ALA A 3 15.15 -18.54 5.86
CA ALA A 3 13.73 -18.42 5.61
C ALA A 3 13.53 -17.05 4.95
N THR A 4 13.08 -17.03 3.69
CA THR A 4 12.56 -15.80 3.09
C THR A 4 11.42 -15.38 3.99
N THR A 5 11.58 -14.28 4.75
CA THR A 5 10.49 -13.73 5.53
C THR A 5 9.38 -13.38 4.55
N VAL A 6 8.30 -14.16 4.58
CA VAL A 6 7.13 -13.89 3.76
C VAL A 6 6.53 -12.60 4.26
N MET A 7 6.73 -11.52 3.52
CA MET A 7 6.25 -10.21 3.89
C MET A 7 4.74 -10.16 3.66
N GLN A 8 4.00 -9.84 4.71
CA GLN A 8 2.55 -9.77 4.62
C GLN A 8 2.09 -8.43 4.06
N PHE A 9 1.06 -8.46 3.21
CA PHE A 9 0.52 -7.28 2.57
C PHE A 9 -1.01 -7.33 2.41
N ILE A 10 -1.60 -6.16 2.21
CA ILE A 10 -2.98 -5.99 1.75
C ILE A 10 -2.92 -5.40 0.35
N GLU A 11 -3.55 -6.06 -0.62
CA GLU A 11 -3.70 -5.56 -1.99
C GLU A 11 -4.97 -4.70 -2.10
N LEU A 12 -4.85 -3.55 -2.74
CA LEU A 12 -5.95 -2.60 -2.92
C LEU A 12 -5.77 -1.75 -4.18
N THR A 13 -6.83 -1.04 -4.57
CA THR A 13 -6.77 -0.10 -5.69
C THR A 13 -6.26 1.27 -5.25
N GLY A 14 -5.68 2.05 -6.17
CA GLY A 14 -5.32 3.45 -5.89
C GLY A 14 -6.50 4.27 -5.41
N LYS A 15 -7.72 4.04 -5.94
CA LYS A 15 -8.93 4.67 -5.41
C LYS A 15 -9.14 4.36 -3.93
N THR A 16 -9.03 3.09 -3.54
CA THR A 16 -9.14 2.68 -2.13
C THR A 16 -8.03 3.30 -1.28
N LEU A 17 -6.81 3.46 -1.80
CA LEU A 17 -5.73 4.17 -1.11
C LEU A 17 -6.14 5.62 -0.78
N LEU A 18 -6.70 6.33 -1.76
CA LEU A 18 -7.14 7.72 -1.56
C LEU A 18 -8.24 7.83 -0.50
N ASP A 19 -9.12 6.82 -0.40
CA ASP A 19 -10.20 6.79 0.60
C ASP A 19 -9.71 6.46 2.02
N ILE A 20 -8.58 5.76 2.16
CA ILE A 20 -8.02 5.43 3.47
C ILE A 20 -7.11 6.53 4.01
N VAL A 21 -6.33 7.19 3.17
CA VAL A 21 -5.25 8.09 3.59
C VAL A 21 -5.80 9.39 4.18
N ASN A 22 -5.28 9.79 5.34
CA ASN A 22 -5.61 11.08 5.93
C ASN A 22 -4.80 12.21 5.26
N GLU A 23 -5.35 13.43 5.27
CA GLU A 23 -4.62 14.62 4.81
C GLU A 23 -3.28 14.77 5.57
N GLY A 24 -2.18 14.90 4.82
CA GLY A 24 -0.83 15.09 5.37
C GLY A 24 -0.09 13.80 5.76
N GLU A 25 -0.72 12.62 5.67
CA GLU A 25 -0.07 11.33 5.92
C GLU A 25 0.79 10.89 4.74
N ILE A 26 0.41 11.29 3.52
CA ILE A 26 1.19 11.06 2.30
C ILE A 26 1.23 12.29 1.41
N ASP A 27 2.33 12.44 0.67
CA ASP A 27 2.39 13.39 -0.43
C ASP A 27 1.70 12.79 -1.66
N MET A 28 0.47 13.24 -1.92
CA MET A 28 -0.31 12.82 -3.09
C MET A 28 0.35 13.19 -4.42
N ARG A 29 1.16 14.25 -4.46
CA ARG A 29 1.91 14.61 -5.68
C ARG A 29 3.00 13.59 -5.95
N GLN A 30 3.72 13.17 -4.90
CA GLN A 30 4.73 12.11 -5.03
C GLN A 30 4.13 10.81 -5.55
N LEU A 31 2.96 10.39 -5.03
CA LEU A 31 2.28 9.19 -5.52
C LEU A 31 1.86 9.32 -6.99
N HIS A 32 1.27 10.46 -7.36
CA HIS A 32 0.87 10.72 -8.73
C HIS A 32 2.07 10.73 -9.68
N ASP A 33 3.18 11.38 -9.29
CA ASP A 33 4.42 11.44 -10.07
C ASP A 33 5.07 10.05 -10.20
N ALA A 34 4.85 9.16 -9.22
CA ALA A 34 5.23 7.75 -9.27
C ALA A 34 4.28 6.88 -10.13
N GLY A 35 3.21 7.47 -10.69
CA GLY A 35 2.27 6.80 -11.59
C GLY A 35 1.05 6.18 -10.90
N VAL A 36 0.83 6.47 -9.61
CA VAL A 36 -0.37 6.01 -8.91
C VAL A 36 -1.59 6.80 -9.37
N ASN A 37 -2.62 6.08 -9.81
CA ASN A 37 -3.92 6.60 -10.18
C ASN A 37 -5.05 5.71 -9.62
N GLY A 38 -6.31 6.07 -9.84
CA GLY A 38 -7.46 5.34 -9.29
C GLY A 38 -7.51 3.85 -9.64
N ASP A 39 -7.04 3.48 -10.83
CA ASP A 39 -7.05 2.12 -11.37
C ASP A 39 -5.76 1.34 -11.07
N SER A 40 -4.78 1.96 -10.42
CA SER A 40 -3.55 1.30 -10.00
C SER A 40 -3.83 0.16 -9.03
N ILE A 41 -3.10 -0.95 -9.18
CA ILE A 41 -3.05 -2.00 -8.16
C ILE A 41 -1.86 -1.73 -7.26
N LEU A 42 -2.12 -1.68 -5.95
CA LEU A 42 -1.16 -1.37 -4.91
C LEU A 42 -1.14 -2.49 -3.89
N ARG A 43 -0.02 -2.62 -3.19
CA ARG A 43 0.04 -3.39 -1.94
C ARG A 43 0.65 -2.54 -0.84
N ILE A 44 0.14 -2.74 0.38
CA ILE A 44 0.66 -2.12 1.58
C ILE A 44 1.12 -3.22 2.51
N ASN A 45 2.35 -3.16 3.00
CA ASN A 45 2.86 -4.15 3.95
C ASN A 45 2.71 -3.71 5.42
N LYS A 46 3.09 -4.59 6.36
CA LYS A 46 2.99 -4.30 7.80
C LYS A 46 3.86 -3.14 8.30
N PHE A 47 4.83 -2.70 7.51
CA PHE A 47 5.67 -1.54 7.81
C PHE A 47 5.09 -0.24 7.25
N GLY A 48 3.98 -0.32 6.52
CA GLY A 48 3.31 0.81 5.89
C GLY A 48 3.87 1.14 4.52
N GLU A 49 4.83 0.37 4.00
CA GLU A 49 5.39 0.59 2.67
C GLU A 49 4.32 0.35 1.61
N ILE A 50 4.19 1.29 0.68
CA ILE A 50 3.24 1.24 -0.43
C ILE A 50 4.02 0.89 -1.69
N GLU A 51 3.60 -0.17 -2.34
CA GLU A 51 4.22 -0.64 -3.57
C GLU A 51 3.18 -0.65 -4.71
N LEU A 52 3.58 -0.10 -5.87
CA LEU A 52 2.79 -0.07 -7.09
C LEU A 52 3.09 -1.28 -7.97
N ARG A 53 2.04 -1.93 -8.46
CA ARG A 53 2.17 -3.00 -9.44
C ARG A 53 2.58 -2.42 -10.79
N GLN A 54 3.77 -2.79 -11.25
CA GLN A 54 4.20 -2.60 -12.63
C GLN A 54 4.16 -3.94 -13.38
N SER A 55 4.40 -3.93 -14.69
CA SER A 55 4.22 -5.10 -15.56
C SER A 55 4.92 -6.37 -15.08
N HIS A 56 6.08 -6.25 -14.44
CA HIS A 56 6.88 -7.40 -14.01
C HIS A 56 7.32 -7.36 -12.53
N GLU A 57 6.99 -6.29 -11.80
CA GLU A 57 7.51 -6.08 -10.45
C GLU A 57 6.57 -5.24 -9.58
N TRP A 58 6.96 -5.10 -8.31
CA TRP A 58 6.36 -4.18 -7.36
C TRP A 58 7.40 -3.12 -7.04
N VAL A 59 7.04 -1.85 -7.21
CA VAL A 59 7.95 -0.72 -6.98
C VAL A 59 7.47 0.06 -5.78
N MET A 60 8.33 0.28 -4.78
CA MET A 60 8.01 1.11 -3.63
C MET A 60 7.84 2.58 -4.05
N VAL A 61 6.69 3.16 -3.76
CA VAL A 61 6.31 4.52 -4.17
C VAL A 61 6.04 5.45 -2.98
N GLY A 62 5.93 4.91 -1.77
CA GLY A 62 5.71 5.71 -0.57
C GLY A 62 5.56 4.86 0.68
N GLY A 63 5.08 5.49 1.76
CA GLY A 63 4.78 4.81 3.00
C GLY A 63 3.73 5.54 3.83
N LEU A 64 2.90 4.77 4.54
CA LEU A 64 1.98 5.26 5.55
C LEU A 64 2.68 5.40 6.90
N ILE A 65 2.24 6.39 7.68
CA ILE A 65 2.80 6.69 9.00
C ILE A 65 1.72 6.61 10.08
N GLY A 66 2.12 6.31 11.32
CA GLY A 66 1.20 6.22 12.46
C GLY A 66 0.38 4.93 12.47
N ASN A 67 -0.84 4.99 13.03
CA ASN A 67 -1.70 3.81 13.24
C ASN A 67 -2.55 3.49 11.99
N PHE A 68 -1.89 3.22 10.86
CA PHE A 68 -2.57 2.95 9.59
C PHE A 68 -3.21 1.56 9.54
N ASP A 69 -2.63 0.56 10.19
CA ASP A 69 -3.06 -0.84 10.12
C ASP A 69 -4.52 -1.05 10.59
N GLU A 70 -4.91 -0.45 11.72
CA GLU A 70 -6.29 -0.52 12.21
C GLU A 70 -7.29 0.13 11.24
N ARG A 71 -6.95 1.28 10.67
CA ARG A 71 -7.76 1.98 9.67
C ARG A 71 -7.88 1.18 8.38
N LEU A 72 -6.75 0.67 7.89
CA LEU A 72 -6.65 -0.11 6.68
C LEU A 72 -7.56 -1.34 6.76
N ARG A 73 -7.46 -2.12 7.84
CA ARG A 73 -8.32 -3.28 8.06
C ARG A 73 -9.79 -2.90 8.24
N LYS A 74 -10.09 -1.81 8.95
CA LYS A 74 -11.48 -1.35 9.16
C LYS A 74 -12.16 -0.91 7.86
N ILE A 75 -11.46 -0.21 6.98
CA ILE A 75 -12.04 0.34 5.74
C ILE A 75 -12.08 -0.73 4.64
N THR A 76 -10.99 -1.48 4.48
CA THR A 76 -10.90 -2.47 3.39
C THR A 76 -11.62 -3.77 3.73
N GLN A 77 -11.80 -4.09 5.03
CA GLN A 77 -12.24 -5.41 5.49
C GLN A 77 -11.35 -6.55 4.95
N LEU A 78 -10.11 -6.24 4.56
CA LEU A 78 -9.14 -7.19 4.04
C LEU A 78 -8.19 -7.64 5.15
N ASP A 79 -7.75 -8.88 5.04
CA ASP A 79 -6.74 -9.48 5.92
C ASP A 79 -5.36 -9.49 5.27
N TRP A 80 -4.34 -9.58 6.13
CA TRP A 80 -2.94 -9.69 5.75
C TRP A 80 -2.66 -10.99 4.98
N LEU A 81 -2.34 -10.87 3.69
CA LEU A 81 -1.94 -11.99 2.84
C LEU A 81 -0.43 -12.23 2.94
N SER A 82 -0.01 -13.48 2.75
CA SER A 82 1.39 -13.91 2.69
C SER A 82 1.75 -14.32 1.26
N SER A 83 2.87 -13.82 0.70
CA SER A 83 3.36 -14.17 -0.65
C SER A 83 3.83 -15.62 -0.79
#